data_AF-A0A849R3V5-F1
#
_entry.id   AF-A0A849R3V5-F1
#
_cell.length_a   1.000
_cell.length_b   1.000
_cell.length_c   1.000
_cell.angle_alpha   90.00
_cell.angle_beta   90.00
_cell.angle_gamma   90.00
#
_symmetry.space_group_name_H-M   'P 1'
#
loop_
_entity.id
_entity.type
_entity.pdbx_description
1 polymer ?
#
loop_
_entity_poly.entity_id
_entity_poly.type
_entity_poly.pdbx_seq_one_letter_code
_entity_poly.pdbx_strand_id
1 'polypeptide(L)'
;MLKKNIILWFSIVLVLFLAGCVSKPSVYSSTGDELNQTQEQFELFTITKDGSFQLDECKSRGLENKVIMFKSKYCGHCAATLPIFLEVCREMGVEPTILDMTVNEDKDEIKSHGLEIMYAPTFVFGCDYTVGAKTKEKYISMCGLFLK
;
A
#
# COMPACT_ATOMS: atom_id res chain seq x y z
N MET A 1 -48.47 37.71 -20.15
CA MET A 1 -49.64 36.82 -20.27
C MET A 1 -49.15 35.38 -20.13
N LEU A 2 -48.97 34.87 -18.92
CA LEU A 2 -49.92 34.01 -18.18
C LEU A 2 -50.65 32.95 -19.04
N LYS A 3 -50.22 31.69 -18.93
CA LYS A 3 -51.14 30.56 -18.68
C LYS A 3 -50.40 29.40 -18.00
N LYS A 4 -50.90 29.07 -16.80
CA LYS A 4 -50.65 27.87 -15.99
C LYS A 4 -51.36 26.65 -16.60
N ASN A 5 -50.87 25.45 -16.26
CA ASN A 5 -51.58 24.19 -15.89
C ASN A 5 -50.70 23.01 -16.36
N ILE A 6 -50.03 22.18 -15.53
CA ILE A 6 -50.42 21.38 -14.34
C ILE A 6 -51.65 20.51 -14.61
N ILE A 7 -51.42 19.19 -14.73
CA ILE A 7 -52.16 18.02 -14.20
C ILE A 7 -51.47 16.76 -14.80
N LEU A 8 -50.64 16.02 -14.03
CA LEU A 8 -51.00 14.85 -13.21
C LEU A 8 -51.53 13.65 -14.03
N TRP A 9 -50.64 12.72 -14.43
CA TRP A 9 -50.97 11.29 -14.62
C TRP A 9 -49.78 10.44 -14.14
N PHE A 10 -49.75 10.20 -12.83
CA PHE A 10 -49.13 9.01 -12.26
C PHE A 10 -50.09 7.84 -12.45
N SER A 11 -49.52 6.65 -12.65
CA SER A 11 -50.12 5.31 -12.39
C SER A 11 -50.42 4.45 -13.62
N ILE A 12 -49.70 3.32 -13.62
CA ILE A 12 -50.15 1.98 -14.05
C ILE A 12 -50.10 1.70 -15.54
N VAL A 13 -49.06 0.97 -15.96
CA VAL A 13 -49.06 -0.31 -16.71
C VAL A 13 -47.59 -0.76 -16.70
N LEU A 14 -47.07 -1.58 -15.77
CA LEU A 14 -47.30 -3.02 -15.56
C LEU A 14 -47.54 -3.83 -16.84
N VAL A 15 -46.48 -4.02 -17.64
CA VAL A 15 -46.29 -5.20 -18.50
C VAL A 15 -44.78 -5.54 -18.42
N LEU A 16 -44.34 -6.45 -17.56
CA LEU A 16 -44.21 -7.90 -17.84
C LEU A 16 -43.62 -8.21 -19.22
N PHE A 17 -42.29 -8.23 -19.31
CA PHE A 17 -41.59 -9.10 -20.26
C PHE A 17 -40.56 -9.95 -19.52
N LEU A 18 -40.98 -11.19 -19.25
CA LEU A 18 -40.15 -12.30 -18.82
C LEU A 18 -39.62 -13.04 -20.06
N ALA A 19 -38.44 -13.64 -19.87
CA ALA A 19 -37.94 -14.90 -20.48
C ALA A 19 -36.86 -14.87 -21.59
N GLY A 20 -35.72 -15.49 -21.24
CA GLY A 20 -34.81 -16.25 -22.10
C GLY A 20 -33.61 -15.48 -22.64
N CYS A 21 -32.33 -15.86 -22.49
CA CYS A 21 -31.67 -17.15 -22.18
C CYS A 21 -30.36 -16.85 -21.41
N VAL A 22 -30.02 -17.49 -20.29
CA VAL A 22 -29.48 -18.86 -20.11
C VAL A 22 -28.27 -19.15 -21.01
N SER A 23 -27.07 -18.93 -20.44
CA SER A 23 -25.89 -19.79 -20.60
C SER A 23 -25.18 -19.88 -19.23
N LYS A 24 -25.14 -21.08 -18.63
CA LYS A 24 -24.28 -21.46 -17.49
C LYS A 24 -22.97 -22.09 -18.03
N PRO A 25 -22.05 -22.65 -17.23
CA PRO A 25 -21.15 -22.03 -16.23
C PRO A 25 -19.69 -22.55 -16.34
N SER A 26 -18.76 -21.97 -15.60
CA SER A 26 -17.54 -22.63 -15.07
C SER A 26 -17.31 -21.99 -13.70
N VAL A 27 -17.80 -22.55 -12.59
CA VAL A 27 -17.31 -23.69 -11.80
C VAL A 27 -15.81 -23.61 -11.50
N TYR A 28 -15.47 -22.83 -10.47
CA TYR A 28 -14.59 -23.32 -9.42
C TYR A 28 -15.06 -22.76 -8.07
N SER A 29 -15.49 -23.66 -7.19
CA SER A 29 -15.86 -23.39 -5.81
C SER A 29 -14.60 -23.25 -4.96
N SER A 30 -14.54 -22.20 -4.15
CA SER A 30 -14.02 -22.28 -2.79
C SER A 30 -14.92 -21.45 -1.90
N THR A 31 -15.45 -22.12 -0.89
CA THR A 31 -16.46 -21.73 0.09
C THR A 31 -16.04 -20.57 0.99
N GLY A 32 -16.99 -19.66 1.25
CA GLY A 32 -17.23 -19.00 2.53
C GLY A 32 -16.16 -18.05 3.06
N ASP A 33 -16.25 -16.77 2.71
CA ASP A 33 -16.81 -15.79 3.65
C ASP A 33 -17.12 -14.48 2.91
N GLU A 34 -18.34 -14.01 3.11
CA GLU A 34 -18.90 -12.80 2.53
C GLU A 34 -18.43 -11.61 3.37
N LEU A 35 -17.40 -10.88 2.91
CA LEU A 35 -17.21 -9.49 3.30
C LEU A 35 -16.94 -8.63 2.07
N ASN A 36 -18.02 -8.01 1.62
CA ASN A 36 -18.05 -6.94 0.65
C ASN A 36 -17.37 -5.69 1.21
N GLN A 37 -16.12 -5.47 0.85
CA GLN A 37 -15.53 -4.14 0.80
C GLN A 37 -14.64 -4.08 -0.44
N THR A 38 -15.01 -3.20 -1.37
CA THR A 38 -14.21 -2.75 -2.51
C THR A 38 -12.82 -2.34 -2.03
N GLN A 39 -11.87 -3.29 -2.06
CA GLN A 39 -10.46 -2.98 -2.04
C GLN A 39 -10.14 -2.42 -3.43
N GLU A 40 -9.79 -1.14 -3.52
CA GLU A 40 -8.93 -0.71 -4.62
C GLU A 40 -7.70 -1.63 -4.56
N GLN A 41 -7.60 -2.56 -5.51
CA GLN A 41 -6.38 -3.32 -5.71
C GLN A 41 -5.32 -2.32 -6.15
N PHE A 42 -4.56 -1.78 -5.19
CA PHE A 42 -3.31 -1.11 -5.51
C PHE A 42 -2.47 -2.10 -6.32
N GLU A 43 -2.01 -1.68 -7.50
CA GLU A 43 -0.93 -2.37 -8.19
C GLU A 43 0.27 -2.39 -7.24
N LEU A 44 0.69 -3.61 -6.87
CA LEU A 44 1.77 -3.81 -5.94
C LEU A 44 3.06 -3.30 -6.58
N PHE A 45 3.74 -2.35 -5.93
CA PHE A 45 4.99 -1.81 -6.45
C PHE A 45 6.19 -2.59 -5.92
N THR A 46 6.91 -3.21 -6.83
CA THR A 46 8.07 -4.03 -6.49
C THR A 46 9.34 -3.19 -6.38
N ILE A 47 9.88 -3.08 -5.17
CA ILE A 47 11.15 -2.37 -4.92
C ILE A 47 12.33 -3.30 -5.22
N THR A 48 13.11 -2.94 -6.25
CA THR A 48 14.27 -3.73 -6.70
C THR A 48 15.59 -2.97 -6.69
N LYS A 49 15.55 -1.63 -6.65
CA LYS A 49 16.71 -0.74 -6.67
C LYS A 49 16.41 0.55 -5.92
N ASP A 50 17.42 1.38 -5.71
CA ASP A 50 17.25 2.72 -5.15
C ASP A 50 16.34 3.59 -6.04
N GLY A 51 15.52 4.44 -5.43
CA GLY A 51 14.59 5.30 -6.16
C GLY A 51 13.74 6.18 -5.26
N SER A 52 12.72 6.78 -5.86
CA SER A 52 11.72 7.58 -5.16
C SER A 52 10.36 7.42 -5.82
N PHE A 53 9.31 7.57 -5.01
CA PHE A 53 7.94 7.61 -5.46
C PHE A 53 7.59 9.02 -5.96
N GLN A 54 6.65 9.12 -6.90
CA GLN A 54 6.00 10.39 -7.15
C GLN A 54 5.21 10.84 -5.92
N LEU A 55 5.10 12.15 -5.69
CA LEU A 55 4.51 12.68 -4.46
C LEU A 55 3.08 12.18 -4.21
N ASP A 56 2.24 12.11 -5.25
CA ASP A 56 0.86 11.65 -5.13
C ASP A 56 0.80 10.15 -4.82
N GLU A 57 1.68 9.37 -5.44
CA GLU A 57 1.80 7.94 -5.17
C GLU A 57 2.27 7.69 -3.73
N CYS A 58 3.32 8.38 -3.30
CA CYS A 58 3.85 8.31 -1.95
C CYS A 58 2.77 8.58 -0.88
N LYS A 59 1.97 9.63 -1.09
CA LYS A 59 0.84 9.99 -0.21
C LYS A 59 -0.27 8.94 -0.23
N SER A 60 -0.63 8.43 -1.40
CA SER A 60 -1.65 7.38 -1.52
C SER A 60 -1.24 6.09 -0.78
N ARG A 61 0.06 5.82 -0.70
CA ARG A 61 0.65 4.71 0.05
C ARG A 61 0.84 5.01 1.54
N GLY A 62 0.60 6.24 2.00
CA GLY A 62 0.80 6.67 3.38
C GLY A 62 2.25 6.56 3.85
N LEU A 63 3.21 6.80 2.95
CA LEU A 63 4.65 6.67 3.21
C LEU A 63 5.31 8.01 3.52
N GLU A 64 4.70 9.14 3.18
CA GLU A 64 5.31 10.47 3.14
C GLU A 64 5.89 10.94 4.47
N ASN A 65 5.36 10.45 5.60
CA ASN A 65 5.82 10.75 6.95
C ASN A 65 6.41 9.54 7.68
N LYS A 66 6.78 8.48 6.95
CA LYS A 66 7.27 7.22 7.53
C LYS A 66 8.74 6.99 7.24
N VAL A 67 9.43 6.46 8.24
CA VAL A 67 10.75 5.85 8.06
C VAL A 67 10.63 4.37 8.41
N ILE A 68 10.86 3.50 7.42
CA ILE A 68 10.60 2.07 7.55
C ILE A 68 11.84 1.29 7.14
N MET A 69 12.20 0.28 7.91
CA MET A 69 13.15 -0.77 7.50
C MET A 69 12.41 -2.08 7.30
N PHE A 70 12.50 -2.62 6.10
CA PHE A 70 12.08 -3.99 5.78
C PHE A 70 13.26 -4.93 5.97
N LYS A 71 13.12 -5.88 6.89
CA LYS A 71 14.15 -6.88 7.22
C LYS A 71 13.63 -8.29 7.02
N SER A 72 14.55 -9.25 7.15
CA SER A 72 14.21 -10.66 7.28
C SER A 72 15.00 -11.27 8.43
N LYS A 73 14.37 -12.18 9.18
CA LYS A 73 15.00 -12.94 10.26
C LYS A 73 16.26 -13.70 9.83
N TYR A 74 16.36 -14.09 8.55
CA TYR A 74 17.46 -14.91 8.02
C TYR A 74 18.52 -14.09 7.24
N CYS A 75 18.48 -12.77 7.36
CA CYS A 75 19.34 -11.86 6.62
C CYS A 75 20.48 -11.33 7.51
N GLY A 76 21.70 -11.83 7.31
CA GLY A 76 22.89 -11.38 8.07
C GLY A 76 23.20 -9.89 7.88
N HIS A 77 23.04 -9.37 6.66
CA HIS A 77 23.19 -7.93 6.38
C HIS A 77 22.20 -7.07 7.17
N CYS A 78 20.99 -7.58 7.40
CA CYS A 78 19.96 -6.90 8.16
C CYS A 78 20.35 -6.82 9.64
N ALA A 79 20.83 -7.92 10.22
CA ALA A 79 21.30 -7.97 11.60
C ALA A 79 22.49 -7.01 11.83
N ALA A 80 23.42 -6.94 10.88
CA ALA A 80 24.57 -6.05 10.97
C ALA A 80 24.22 -4.56 10.84
N THR A 81 23.28 -4.20 9.95
CA THR A 81 22.97 -2.79 9.66
C THR A 81 21.91 -2.19 10.59
N LEU A 82 21.02 -3.01 11.16
CA LEU A 82 19.96 -2.55 12.09
C LEU A 82 20.48 -1.61 13.20
N PRO A 83 21.55 -1.92 13.96
CA PRO A 83 22.02 -1.02 15.00
C PRO A 83 22.48 0.34 14.46
N ILE A 84 23.12 0.37 13.30
CA ILE A 84 23.59 1.61 12.65
C ILE A 84 22.38 2.47 12.22
N PHE A 85 21.38 1.83 11.62
CA PHE A 85 20.16 2.51 11.19
C PHE A 85 19.38 3.10 12.38
N LEU A 86 19.19 2.32 13.46
CA LEU A 86 18.52 2.78 14.67
C LEU A 86 19.28 3.91 15.38
N GLU A 87 20.62 3.84 15.40
CA GLU A 87 21.47 4.90 15.94
C GLU A 87 21.25 6.22 15.19
N VAL A 88 21.24 6.19 13.86
CA VAL A 88 20.99 7.38 13.03
C VAL A 88 19.58 7.92 13.24
N CYS A 89 18.56 7.06 13.26
CA CYS A 89 17.18 7.52 13.50
C CYS A 89 17.07 8.23 14.86
N ARG A 90 17.68 7.67 15.91
CA ARG A 90 17.75 8.28 17.24
C ARG A 90 18.49 9.61 17.23
N GLU A 91 19.64 9.71 16.56
CA GLU A 91 20.42 10.95 16.43
C GLU A 91 19.63 12.05 15.70
N MET A 92 18.83 11.66 14.70
CA MET A 92 18.03 12.58 13.88
C MET A 92 16.64 12.87 14.46
N GLY A 93 16.27 12.27 15.60
CA GLY A 93 14.96 12.44 16.22
C GLY A 93 13.80 11.84 15.43
N VAL A 94 14.07 10.79 14.65
CA VAL A 94 13.10 10.06 13.84
C VAL A 94 12.79 8.72 14.50
N GLU A 95 11.51 8.36 14.56
CA GLU A 95 11.07 7.05 15.04
C GLU A 95 10.86 6.10 13.85
N PRO A 96 11.70 5.07 13.67
CA PRO A 96 11.56 4.15 12.56
C PRO A 96 10.62 2.97 12.88
N THR A 97 9.87 2.52 11.88
CA THR A 97 9.14 1.24 11.92
C THR A 97 10.03 0.13 11.37
N ILE A 98 10.07 -1.03 12.04
CA ILE A 98 10.84 -2.19 11.59
C ILE A 98 9.85 -3.30 11.24
N LEU A 99 9.78 -3.68 9.97
CA LEU A 99 8.89 -4.74 9.47
C LEU A 99 9.71 -5.95 9.03
N ASP A 100 9.39 -7.12 9.57
CA ASP A 100 10.02 -8.39 9.22
C ASP A 100 9.18 -9.14 8.17
N MET A 101 9.71 -9.23 6.96
CA MET A 101 9.05 -9.89 5.83
C MET A 101 8.86 -11.41 6.04
N THR A 102 9.35 -11.99 7.14
CA THR A 102 9.11 -13.39 7.51
C THR A 102 7.89 -13.56 8.42
N VAL A 103 7.40 -12.48 9.03
CA VAL A 103 6.21 -12.41 9.89
C VAL A 103 4.99 -12.07 9.03
N ASN A 104 3.85 -12.72 9.26
CA ASN A 104 2.69 -12.57 8.37
C ASN A 104 1.98 -11.24 8.55
N GLU A 105 1.85 -10.79 9.80
CA GLU A 105 1.26 -9.51 10.17
C GLU A 105 2.04 -8.36 9.51
N ASP A 106 3.37 -8.41 9.58
CA ASP A 106 4.25 -7.45 8.93
C ASP A 106 4.13 -7.50 7.38
N LYS A 107 3.93 -8.68 6.78
CA LYS A 107 3.66 -8.79 5.33
C LYS A 107 2.36 -8.12 4.95
N ASP A 108 1.33 -8.24 5.78
CA ASP A 108 0.03 -7.62 5.52
C ASP A 108 0.15 -6.09 5.65
N GLU A 109 0.93 -5.59 6.62
CA GLU A 109 1.28 -4.18 6.72
C GLU A 109 2.05 -3.69 5.48
N ILE A 110 3.06 -4.43 5.02
CA ILE A 110 3.83 -4.11 3.79
C ILE A 110 2.89 -4.00 2.58
N LYS A 111 1.97 -4.96 2.42
CA LYS A 111 0.98 -4.96 1.34
C LYS A 111 -0.04 -3.84 1.48
N SER A 112 -0.37 -3.40 2.70
CA SER A 112 -1.27 -2.27 2.93
C SER A 112 -0.69 -0.94 2.42
N HIS A 113 0.64 -0.84 2.34
CA HIS A 113 1.36 0.24 1.65
C HIS A 113 1.45 0.03 0.12
N GLY A 114 0.83 -1.03 -0.40
CA GLY A 114 0.90 -1.44 -1.80
C GLY A 114 2.31 -1.84 -2.25
N LEU A 115 3.19 -2.29 -1.33
CA LEU A 115 4.58 -2.60 -1.65
C LEU A 115 4.83 -4.10 -1.77
N GLU A 116 5.71 -4.47 -2.70
CA GLU A 116 6.36 -5.78 -2.74
C GLU A 116 7.86 -5.60 -2.50
N ILE A 117 8.37 -6.19 -1.42
CA ILE A 117 9.79 -6.08 -1.09
C ILE A 117 10.48 -7.39 -1.47
N MET A 118 11.33 -7.34 -2.49
CA MET A 118 12.08 -8.51 -2.96
C MET A 118 13.38 -8.75 -2.17
N TYR A 119 14.01 -7.68 -1.71
CA TYR A 119 15.34 -7.72 -1.11
C TYR A 119 15.34 -7.11 0.29
N ALA A 120 16.10 -7.70 1.21
CA ALA A 120 16.36 -7.14 2.52
C ALA A 120 17.87 -6.96 2.76
N PRO A 121 18.28 -5.90 3.48
CA PRO A 121 17.43 -4.84 4.01
C PRO A 121 16.99 -3.85 2.92
N THR A 122 15.77 -3.34 3.01
CA THR A 122 15.27 -2.21 2.19
C THR A 122 14.75 -1.15 3.14
N PHE A 123 14.94 0.12 2.80
CA PHE A 123 14.60 1.25 3.64
C PHE A 123 13.74 2.24 2.87
N VAL A 124 12.72 2.78 3.53
CA VAL A 124 11.89 3.89 3.06
C VAL A 124 12.09 5.07 4.00
N PHE A 125 12.26 6.25 3.42
CA PHE A 125 12.36 7.54 4.11
C PHE A 125 11.41 8.51 3.40
N GLY A 126 10.15 8.56 3.84
CA GLY A 126 9.13 9.33 3.15
C GLY A 126 8.87 8.74 1.76
N CYS A 127 9.09 9.57 0.74
CA CYS A 127 8.93 9.18 -0.67
C CYS A 127 10.20 8.59 -1.28
N ASP A 128 11.33 8.63 -0.58
CA ASP A 128 12.58 8.06 -1.05
C ASP A 128 12.78 6.65 -0.49
N TYR A 129 13.40 5.77 -1.27
CA TYR A 129 13.70 4.42 -0.82
C TYR A 129 15.04 3.90 -1.35
N THR A 130 15.63 2.98 -0.60
CA THR A 130 16.93 2.42 -0.93
C THR A 130 17.03 0.93 -0.56
N VAL A 131 17.74 0.18 -1.39
CA VAL A 131 17.92 -1.27 -1.26
C VAL A 131 19.36 -1.58 -0.83
N GLY A 132 19.48 -2.54 0.08
CA GLY A 132 20.75 -3.00 0.63
C GLY A 132 21.24 -2.14 1.80
N ALA A 133 22.13 -2.72 2.60
CA ALA A 133 22.75 -2.04 3.72
C ALA A 133 23.59 -0.85 3.23
N LYS A 134 23.46 0.30 3.91
CA LYS A 134 24.22 1.51 3.61
C LYS A 134 25.14 1.90 4.76
N THR A 135 26.03 2.85 4.51
CA THR A 135 26.88 3.45 5.55
C THR A 135 26.07 4.41 6.43
N LYS A 136 26.61 4.75 7.61
CA LYS A 136 25.99 5.69 8.54
C LYS A 136 25.71 7.04 7.88
N GLU A 137 26.65 7.55 7.10
CA GLU A 137 26.58 8.84 6.40
C GLU A 137 25.45 8.86 5.38
N LYS A 138 25.24 7.73 4.68
CA LYS A 138 24.13 7.61 3.72
C LYS A 138 22.79 7.65 4.42
N TYR A 139 22.62 6.96 5.56
CA TYR A 139 21.38 7.06 6.35
C TYR A 139 21.15 8.48 6.88
N ILE A 140 22.18 9.15 7.39
CA ILE A 140 22.08 10.56 7.83
C ILE A 140 21.61 11.44 6.68
N SER A 141 22.19 11.26 5.49
CA SER A 141 21.78 12.00 4.30
C SER A 141 20.32 11.74 3.93
N MET A 142 19.82 10.52 4.06
CA MET A 142 18.42 10.19 3.75
C MET A 142 17.45 10.73 4.79
N CYS A 143 17.74 10.58 6.09
CA CYS A 143 16.96 11.21 7.16
C CYS A 143 16.92 12.74 6.98
N GLY A 144 18.04 13.35 6.62
CA GLY A 144 18.13 14.79 6.40
C GLY A 144 17.39 15.29 5.15
N LEU A 145 17.11 14.42 4.17
CA LEU A 145 16.21 14.74 3.05
C LEU A 145 14.75 14.58 3.46
N PHE A 146 14.44 13.53 4.23
CA PHE A 146 13.10 13.27 4.76
C PHE A 146 12.56 14.37 5.69
N LEU A 147 13.44 14.99 6.50
CA LEU A 147 13.05 16.02 7.47
C LEU A 147 12.89 17.43 6.88
N LYS A 148 13.11 17.62 5.56
CA LYS A 148 13.02 18.93 4.89
C LYS A 148 11.65 19.15 4.28
#